data_AF-A0A2P5YHD9-F1
#
_entry.id   AF-A0A2P5YHD9-F1
#
_cell.length_a   1.000
_cell.length_b   1.000
_cell.length_c   1.000
_cell.angle_alpha   90.00
_cell.angle_beta   90.00
_cell.angle_gamma   90.00
#
_symmetry.space_group_name_H-M   'P 1'
#
loop_
_entity.id
_entity.type
_entity.pdbx_description
1 polymer ?
#
loop_
_entity_poly.entity_id
_entity_poly.type
_entity_poly.pdbx_seq_one_letter_code
_entity_poly.pdbx_strand_id
1 'polypeptide(L)'
;MNKLLGFAETMPSVCQMEMHPGWRNDKMSEACKQNGIHVTAYSPLGSQEGGRDLIHDETVDRIAKKLNKTPGQVLVKWAIQRGTSVIPKSNNPDRIKENIKVFGWELPQEDFQALCNIPDQKRVLHGEQLFVNKNAGPLRSVADVWDHED
;
A
#
# COMPACT_ATOMS: atom_id res chain seq x y z
N MET A 1 -1.99 2.52 17.03
CA MET A 1 -3.32 3.18 16.84
C MET A 1 -4.08 3.42 18.15
N ASN A 2 -4.38 2.38 18.93
CA ASN A 2 -5.22 2.47 20.15
C ASN A 2 -4.81 3.57 21.14
N LYS A 3 -3.51 3.82 21.30
CA LYS A 3 -3.00 4.89 22.17
C LYS A 3 -3.58 6.26 21.78
N LEU A 4 -3.57 6.62 20.50
CA LEU A 4 -4.13 7.89 20.02
C LEU A 4 -5.65 7.93 20.21
N LEU A 5 -6.34 6.85 19.83
CA LEU A 5 -7.81 6.79 19.89
C LEU A 5 -8.34 6.84 21.33
N GLY A 6 -7.54 6.40 22.31
CA GLY A 6 -7.92 6.39 23.73
C GLY A 6 -7.99 7.78 24.38
N PHE A 7 -7.43 8.82 23.77
CA PHE A 7 -7.47 10.18 24.33
C PHE A 7 -7.88 11.27 23.33
N ALA A 8 -7.92 10.98 22.03
CA ALA A 8 -8.26 11.97 21.03
C ALA A 8 -9.74 12.40 21.13
N GLU A 9 -9.98 13.70 21.26
CA GLU A 9 -11.34 14.27 21.19
C GLU A 9 -11.86 14.25 19.73
N THR A 10 -11.00 14.61 18.78
CA THR A 10 -11.28 14.51 17.35
C THR A 10 -10.57 13.30 16.77
N MET A 11 -11.33 12.36 16.22
CA MET A 11 -10.80 11.14 15.64
C MET A 11 -10.06 11.42 14.32
N PRO A 12 -8.98 10.67 14.01
CA PRO A 12 -8.29 10.83 12.73
C PRO A 12 -9.23 10.43 11.58
N SER A 13 -9.41 11.32 10.61
CA SER A 13 -10.25 11.01 9.44
C SER A 13 -9.58 10.02 8.49
N VAL A 14 -8.24 10.04 8.43
CA VAL A 14 -7.44 9.24 7.50
C VAL A 14 -6.21 8.66 8.20
N CYS A 15 -5.91 7.40 7.92
CA CYS A 15 -4.62 6.76 8.17
C CYS A 15 -3.93 6.49 6.83
N GLN A 16 -2.78 7.13 6.58
CA GLN A 16 -2.02 6.92 5.35
C GLN A 16 -0.91 5.88 5.62
N MET A 17 -0.90 4.79 4.86
CA MET A 17 -0.01 3.65 5.08
C MET A 17 0.57 3.13 3.77
N GLU A 18 1.74 2.49 3.82
CA GLU A 18 2.28 1.76 2.68
C GLU A 18 1.35 0.60 2.38
N MET A 19 0.78 0.58 1.18
CA MET A 19 -0.07 -0.53 0.75
C MET A 19 0.04 -0.75 -0.76
N HIS A 20 0.43 -1.96 -1.14
CA HIS A 20 0.50 -2.45 -2.51
C HIS A 20 0.47 -3.99 -2.50
N PRO A 21 0.32 -4.67 -3.65
CA PRO A 21 0.61 -6.10 -3.71
C PRO A 21 2.03 -6.37 -3.20
N GLY A 22 2.21 -7.37 -2.33
CA GLY A 22 3.47 -7.58 -1.60
C GLY A 22 3.65 -6.76 -0.30
N TRP A 23 2.73 -5.86 0.05
CA TRP A 23 2.60 -5.32 1.42
C TRP A 23 1.17 -4.82 1.64
N ARG A 24 0.26 -5.72 2.00
CA ARG A 24 -1.17 -5.40 2.11
C ARG A 24 -1.51 -4.66 3.39
N ASN A 25 -0.79 -4.97 4.47
CA ASN A 25 -1.02 -4.46 5.82
C ASN A 25 -2.50 -4.59 6.26
N ASP A 26 -3.04 -5.80 6.12
CA ASP A 26 -4.46 -6.10 6.36
C ASP A 26 -4.84 -5.83 7.83
N LYS A 27 -3.92 -6.05 8.78
CA LYS A 27 -4.13 -5.78 10.21
C LYS A 27 -4.46 -4.29 10.46
N MET A 28 -3.64 -3.37 9.92
CA MET A 28 -3.92 -1.94 10.06
C MET A 28 -5.16 -1.52 9.29
N SER A 29 -5.38 -2.08 8.10
CA SER A 29 -6.56 -1.79 7.29
C SER A 29 -7.86 -2.15 8.03
N GLU A 30 -7.92 -3.33 8.64
CA GLU A 30 -9.08 -3.78 9.40
C GLU A 30 -9.27 -2.94 10.67
N ALA A 31 -8.19 -2.64 11.38
CA ALA A 31 -8.27 -1.80 12.58
C ALA A 31 -8.76 -0.37 12.24
N CYS A 32 -8.36 0.21 11.10
CA CYS A 32 -8.87 1.50 10.63
C CYS A 32 -10.37 1.41 10.30
N LYS A 33 -10.78 0.37 9.58
CA LYS A 33 -12.18 0.12 9.21
C LYS A 33 -13.09 0.00 10.43
N GLN A 34 -12.67 -0.75 11.46
CA GLN A 34 -13.41 -0.91 12.72
C GLN A 34 -13.63 0.41 13.48
N ASN A 35 -12.73 1.38 13.28
CA ASN A 35 -12.79 2.69 13.92
C ASN A 35 -13.33 3.80 13.00
N GLY A 36 -13.84 3.46 11.81
CA GLY A 36 -14.35 4.45 10.85
C GLY A 36 -13.29 5.38 10.27
N ILE A 37 -12.03 4.96 10.28
CA ILE A 37 -10.88 5.72 9.77
C ILE A 37 -10.63 5.32 8.31
N HIS A 38 -10.62 6.29 7.40
CA HIS A 38 -10.33 6.03 5.99
C HIS A 38 -8.86 5.69 5.78
N VAL A 39 -8.54 4.83 4.82
CA VAL A 39 -7.15 4.47 4.51
C VAL A 39 -6.73 5.05 3.16
N THR A 40 -5.59 5.75 3.15
CA THR A 40 -4.90 6.14 1.91
C THR A 40 -3.65 5.28 1.73
N ALA A 41 -3.56 4.55 0.62
CA ALA A 41 -2.41 3.75 0.24
C ALA A 41 -1.33 4.64 -0.39
N TYR A 42 -0.20 4.83 0.31
CA TYR A 42 1.01 5.40 -0.28
C TYR A 42 1.88 4.31 -0.93
N SER A 43 2.77 4.73 -1.83
CA SER A 43 3.58 3.84 -2.68
C SER A 43 2.78 2.73 -3.36
N PRO A 44 1.58 3.00 -3.93
CA PRO A 44 0.70 1.95 -4.45
C PRO A 44 1.29 1.16 -5.64
N LEU A 45 2.41 1.64 -6.21
CA LEU A 45 3.14 1.02 -7.31
C LEU A 45 4.42 0.30 -6.85
N GLY A 46 4.67 0.15 -5.54
CA GLY A 46 5.86 -0.50 -4.99
C GLY A 46 7.07 0.40 -4.77
N SER A 47 6.98 1.70 -5.11
CA SER A 47 8.10 2.67 -5.11
C SER A 47 9.18 2.38 -6.16
N GLN A 48 9.94 3.40 -6.58
CA GLN A 48 11.02 3.25 -7.58
C GLN A 48 12.36 2.88 -6.92
N GLU A 49 12.88 3.74 -6.04
CA GLU A 49 14.19 3.55 -5.41
C GLU A 49 14.08 2.69 -4.15
N GLY A 50 14.84 1.60 -4.11
CA GLY A 50 14.78 0.61 -3.01
C GLY A 50 13.43 -0.12 -2.89
N GLY A 51 12.54 0.12 -3.85
CA GLY A 51 11.17 -0.38 -3.89
C GLY A 51 11.05 -1.78 -4.47
N ARG A 52 9.81 -2.27 -4.48
CA ARG A 52 9.45 -3.52 -5.10
C ARG A 52 9.03 -3.27 -6.54
N ASP A 53 9.66 -3.98 -7.47
CA ASP A 53 9.34 -3.86 -8.89
C ASP A 53 8.03 -4.58 -9.24
N LEU A 54 6.91 -3.98 -8.84
CA LEU A 54 5.57 -4.49 -9.13
C LEU A 54 5.12 -4.22 -10.56
N ILE A 55 5.79 -3.29 -11.25
CA ILE A 55 5.45 -2.95 -12.63
C ILE A 55 5.81 -4.10 -13.57
N HIS A 56 6.88 -4.83 -13.27
CA HIS A 56 7.34 -5.99 -14.03
C HIS A 56 7.06 -7.34 -13.34
N ASP A 57 6.24 -7.36 -12.28
CA ASP A 57 5.81 -8.60 -11.63
C ASP A 57 4.97 -9.45 -12.61
N GLU A 58 5.27 -10.74 -12.70
CA GLU A 58 4.63 -11.66 -13.66
C GLU A 58 3.11 -11.77 -13.46
N THR A 59 2.64 -11.71 -12.21
CA THR A 59 1.21 -11.76 -11.91
C THR A 59 0.53 -10.47 -12.37
N VAL A 60 1.16 -9.32 -12.09
CA VAL A 60 0.66 -8.01 -12.51
C VAL A 60 0.62 -7.90 -14.04
N ASP A 61 1.71 -8.28 -14.73
CA ASP A 61 1.82 -8.21 -16.19
C ASP A 61 0.81 -9.15 -16.88
N ARG A 62 0.65 -10.39 -16.38
CA ARG A 62 -0.36 -11.33 -16.89
C ARG A 62 -1.77 -10.75 -16.81
N ILE A 63 -2.13 -10.15 -15.67
CA ILE A 63 -3.46 -9.56 -15.45
C ILE A 63 -3.64 -8.31 -16.32
N ALA A 64 -2.61 -7.46 -16.42
CA ALA A 64 -2.62 -6.27 -17.26
C ALA A 64 -2.89 -6.62 -18.73
N LYS A 65 -2.20 -7.64 -19.26
CA LYS A 65 -2.44 -8.18 -20.60
C LYS A 65 -3.84 -8.74 -20.77
N LYS A 66 -4.30 -9.59 -19.83
CA LYS A 66 -5.65 -10.19 -19.84
C LYS A 66 -6.76 -9.13 -19.93
N LEU A 67 -6.60 -8.01 -19.21
CA LEU A 67 -7.62 -6.97 -19.11
C LEU A 67 -7.41 -5.80 -20.09
N ASN A 68 -6.37 -5.87 -20.93
CA ASN A 68 -5.94 -4.78 -21.81
C ASN A 68 -5.78 -3.44 -21.06
N LYS A 69 -5.01 -3.49 -19.95
CA LYS A 69 -4.66 -2.36 -19.08
C LYS A 69 -3.15 -2.29 -18.91
N THR A 70 -2.66 -1.18 -18.34
CA THR A 70 -1.25 -1.09 -17.94
C THR A 70 -1.04 -1.72 -16.55
N PRO A 71 0.18 -2.20 -16.23
CA PRO A 71 0.52 -2.68 -14.89
C PRO A 71 0.17 -1.66 -13.78
N GLY A 72 0.49 -0.39 -14.01
CA GLY A 72 0.15 0.69 -13.06
C GLY A 72 -1.34 0.82 -12.81
N GLN A 73 -2.17 0.69 -13.85
CA GLN A 73 -3.63 0.69 -13.71
C GLN A 73 -4.15 -0.49 -12.90
N VAL A 74 -3.58 -1.69 -13.10
CA VAL A 74 -3.93 -2.89 -12.31
C VAL A 74 -3.63 -2.68 -10.84
N LEU A 75 -2.44 -2.18 -10.51
CA LEU A 75 -2.00 -1.92 -9.13
C LEU A 75 -2.89 -0.87 -8.44
N VAL A 76 -3.16 0.25 -9.12
CA VAL A 76 -4.05 1.31 -8.63
C VAL A 76 -5.47 0.78 -8.45
N LYS A 77 -5.97 -0.01 -9.41
CA LYS A 77 -7.32 -0.58 -9.34
C LYS A 77 -7.47 -1.55 -8.18
N TRP A 78 -6.47 -2.38 -7.93
CA TRP A 78 -6.45 -3.31 -6.81
C TRP A 78 -6.62 -2.59 -5.48
N ALA A 79 -5.87 -1.51 -5.25
CA ALA A 79 -5.97 -0.74 -4.02
C ALA A 79 -7.35 -0.08 -3.85
N ILE A 80 -7.90 0.50 -4.94
CA ILE A 80 -9.26 1.05 -4.93
C ILE A 80 -10.30 -0.03 -4.59
N GLN A 81 -10.19 -1.23 -5.17
CA GLN A 81 -11.11 -2.35 -4.86
C GLN A 81 -10.97 -2.88 -3.43
N ARG A 82 -9.84 -2.64 -2.74
CA ARG A 82 -9.70 -2.88 -1.28
C ARG A 82 -10.40 -1.82 -0.43
N GLY A 83 -10.91 -0.73 -1.03
CA GLY A 83 -11.57 0.36 -0.34
C GLY A 83 -10.63 1.47 0.12
N THR A 84 -9.40 1.54 -0.41
CA THR A 84 -8.45 2.62 -0.09
C THR A 84 -8.46 3.70 -1.18
N SER A 85 -8.15 4.94 -0.81
CA SER A 85 -7.67 5.92 -1.80
C SER A 85 -6.19 5.66 -2.10
N VAL A 86 -5.72 6.18 -3.22
CA VAL A 86 -4.37 5.93 -3.76
C VAL A 86 -3.72 7.23 -4.21
N ILE A 87 -2.40 7.32 -4.05
CA ILE A 87 -1.60 8.50 -4.43
C ILE A 87 -0.39 8.12 -5.32
N PRO A 88 -0.61 7.57 -6.53
CA PRO A 88 0.47 7.16 -7.41
C PRO A 88 1.24 8.37 -7.96
N LYS A 89 2.52 8.49 -7.61
CA LYS A 89 3.41 9.54 -8.10
C LYS A 89 3.93 9.22 -9.51
N SER A 90 3.95 10.22 -10.39
CA SER A 90 4.66 10.17 -11.67
C SER A 90 5.09 11.58 -12.07
N ASN A 91 6.24 11.70 -12.73
CA ASN A 91 6.68 12.91 -13.45
C ASN A 91 6.51 12.78 -14.98
N ASN A 92 6.07 11.62 -15.47
CA ASN A 92 5.76 11.40 -16.88
C ASN A 92 4.26 11.73 -17.12
N PRO A 93 3.94 12.67 -18.02
CA PRO A 93 2.57 13.09 -18.30
C PRO A 93 1.62 11.99 -18.74
N ASP A 94 2.09 11.02 -19.52
CA ASP A 94 1.26 9.92 -20.02
C ASP A 94 0.91 8.95 -18.89
N ARG A 95 1.88 8.60 -18.04
CA ARG A 95 1.62 7.81 -16.83
C ARG A 95 0.65 8.51 -15.87
N ILE A 96 0.71 9.84 -15.74
CA ILE A 96 -0.26 10.60 -14.93
C ILE A 96 -1.68 10.41 -15.49
N LYS A 97 -1.85 10.56 -16.81
CA LYS A 97 -3.14 10.34 -17.49
C LYS A 97 -3.61 8.89 -17.39
N GLU A 98 -2.70 7.92 -17.42
CA GLU A 98 -3.03 6.50 -17.31
C GLU A 98 -3.47 6.11 -15.91
N ASN A 99 -2.78 6.60 -14.88
CA ASN A 99 -3.01 6.24 -13.47
C ASN A 99 -4.42 6.60 -12.98
N ILE A 100 -5.08 7.60 -13.59
CA ILE A 100 -6.46 7.97 -13.23
C ILE A 100 -7.52 7.19 -14.04
N LYS A 101 -7.15 6.51 -15.12
CA LYS A 101 -8.08 5.73 -15.98
C LYS A 101 -8.41 4.35 -15.39
N VAL A 102 -8.79 4.32 -14.12
CA VAL A 102 -9.03 3.10 -13.32
C VAL A 102 -10.51 2.93 -12.93
N PHE A 103 -11.37 3.79 -13.45
CA PHE A 103 -12.82 3.76 -13.25
C PHE A 103 -13.52 3.15 -14.48
N GLY A 104 -14.74 2.63 -14.29
CA GLY A 104 -15.54 2.03 -15.38
C GLY A 104 -15.15 0.60 -15.78
N TRP A 105 -14.28 -0.06 -15.01
CA TRP A 105 -13.93 -1.47 -15.13
C TRP A 105 -13.57 -2.02 -13.75
N GLU A 106 -13.38 -3.34 -13.62
CA GLU A 106 -12.99 -4.01 -12.37
C GLU A 106 -12.02 -5.16 -12.62
N LEU A 107 -11.24 -5.49 -11.60
CA LEU A 107 -10.48 -6.74 -11.52
C LEU A 107 -11.47 -7.86 -11.17
N PRO A 108 -11.56 -8.91 -12.00
CA PRO A 108 -12.29 -10.12 -11.64
C PRO A 108 -11.78 -10.69 -10.32
N GLN A 109 -12.67 -11.35 -9.56
CA GLN A 109 -12.35 -11.85 -8.23
C GLN A 109 -11.09 -12.74 -8.22
N GLU A 110 -10.92 -13.61 -9.22
CA GLU A 110 -9.75 -14.47 -9.35
C GLU A 110 -8.45 -13.67 -9.50
N ASP A 111 -8.43 -12.66 -10.38
CA ASP A 111 -7.26 -11.82 -10.61
C ASP A 111 -6.97 -10.93 -9.40
N PHE A 112 -8.00 -10.42 -8.73
CA PHE A 112 -7.86 -9.69 -7.47
C PHE A 112 -7.21 -10.55 -6.38
N GLN A 113 -7.65 -11.80 -6.22
CA GLN A 113 -7.06 -12.72 -5.25
C GLN A 113 -5.62 -13.11 -5.63
N ALA A 114 -5.32 -13.27 -6.93
CA ALA A 114 -3.94 -13.52 -7.37
C ALA A 114 -2.99 -12.38 -6.96
N LEU A 115 -3.42 -11.11 -7.09
CA LEU A 115 -2.64 -9.95 -6.61
C LEU A 115 -2.51 -9.93 -5.09
N CYS A 116 -3.57 -10.30 -4.36
CA CYS A 116 -3.50 -10.44 -2.90
C CYS A 116 -2.47 -11.50 -2.49
N ASN A 117 -2.32 -12.59 -3.25
CA ASN A 117 -1.46 -13.73 -2.92
C ASN A 117 0.01 -13.54 -3.31
N ILE A 118 0.39 -12.39 -3.87
CA ILE A 118 1.79 -12.10 -4.17
C ILE A 118 2.64 -12.27 -2.89
N PRO A 119 3.71 -13.10 -2.92
CA PRO A 119 4.51 -13.47 -1.75
C PRO A 119 5.39 -12.31 -1.27
N ASP A 120 6.15 -12.56 -0.20
CA ASP A 120 7.06 -11.61 0.47
C ASP A 120 6.35 -10.32 0.89
N GLN A 121 5.41 -10.47 1.83
CA GLN A 121 4.78 -9.35 2.53
C GLN A 121 5.84 -8.59 3.32
N LYS A 122 6.49 -7.63 2.67
CA LYS A 122 7.57 -6.81 3.25
C LYS A 122 7.41 -5.36 2.84
N ARG A 123 7.58 -4.49 3.82
CA ARG A 123 7.57 -3.05 3.66
C ARG A 123 8.85 -2.55 2.98
N VAL A 124 8.71 -1.62 2.06
CA VAL A 124 9.78 -0.83 1.43
C VAL A 124 10.27 0.24 2.40
N LEU A 125 9.36 1.07 2.95
CA LEU A 125 9.70 2.15 3.87
C LEU A 125 9.61 1.68 5.33
N HIS A 126 10.59 0.91 5.77
CA HIS A 126 10.67 0.36 7.13
C HIS A 126 11.18 1.35 8.20
N GLY A 127 11.71 2.53 7.79
CA GLY A 127 12.05 3.62 8.71
C GLY A 127 13.38 3.48 9.48
N GLU A 128 14.16 2.43 9.22
CA GLU A 128 15.40 2.15 9.96
C GLU A 128 16.36 3.35 9.95
N GLN A 129 16.63 3.89 8.76
CA GLN A 129 17.58 5.00 8.59
C GLN A 129 17.14 6.32 9.23
N LEU A 130 15.85 6.46 9.57
CA LEU A 130 15.28 7.66 10.17
C LEU A 130 15.22 7.57 11.70
N PHE A 131 14.82 6.41 12.22
CA PHE A 131 14.39 6.30 13.61
C PHE A 131 15.18 5.29 14.44
N VAL A 132 15.91 4.38 13.81
CA VAL A 132 16.59 3.30 14.52
C VAL A 132 18.03 3.69 14.84
N ASN A 133 18.37 3.63 16.12
CA ASN A 133 19.76 3.62 16.57
C ASN A 133 20.00 2.37 17.42
N LYS A 134 20.85 1.47 16.92
CA LYS A 134 21.08 0.14 17.51
C LYS A 134 21.77 0.21 18.87
N ASN A 135 22.49 1.30 19.13
CA ASN A 135 23.31 1.46 20.33
C ASN A 135 22.65 2.37 21.38
N ALA A 136 21.73 3.25 20.98
CA ALA A 136 21.14 4.25 21.86
C ALA A 136 19.72 4.63 21.40
N GLY A 137 18.91 5.19 22.30
CA GLY A 137 17.57 5.68 21.98
C GLY A 137 16.43 4.72 22.35
N PRO A 138 15.17 5.13 22.10
CA PRO A 138 13.98 4.35 22.45
C PRO A 138 13.62 3.29 21.40
N LEU A 139 14.05 3.45 20.14
CA LEU A 139 13.80 2.52 19.02
C LEU A 139 15.13 1.97 18.52
N ARG A 140 15.39 0.69 18.79
CA ARG A 140 16.67 0.01 18.54
C ARG A 140 16.59 -1.00 17.40
N SER A 141 15.39 -1.32 16.94
CA SER A 141 15.15 -2.19 15.80
C SER A 141 14.02 -1.66 14.90
N VAL A 142 13.94 -2.16 13.67
CA VAL A 142 12.78 -1.89 12.78
C VAL A 142 11.48 -2.38 13.41
N ALA A 143 11.52 -3.51 14.13
CA ALA A 143 10.33 -4.04 14.79
C ALA A 143 9.82 -3.07 15.86
N ASP A 144 10.71 -2.37 16.57
CA ASP A 144 10.32 -1.36 17.56
C ASP A 144 9.57 -0.18 16.90
N VAL A 145 9.92 0.19 15.67
CA VAL A 145 9.24 1.26 14.91
C VAL A 145 7.78 0.90 14.62
N TRP A 146 7.51 -0.39 14.41
CA TRP A 146 6.21 -0.91 14.01
C TRP A 146 5.53 -1.75 15.09
N ASP A 147 5.91 -1.52 16.36
CA ASP A 147 5.31 -2.18 17.53
C ASP A 147 5.31 -3.74 17.46
N HIS A 148 6.27 -4.32 16.73
CA HIS A 148 6.36 -5.75 16.42
C HIS A 148 5.11 -6.32 15.70
N GLU A 149 4.44 -5.49 14.89
CA GLU A 149 3.18 -5.83 14.21
C GLU A 149 3.32 -6.12 12.71
N ASP A 150 4.52 -6.05 12.15
CA ASP A 150 4.81 -6.33 10.73
C ASP A 150 4.64 -7.82 10.37
#